data_AF-A0AAU9T4Z9-F1
#
_entry.id   AF-A0AAU9T4Z9-F1
#
_cell.length_a   1.000
_cell.length_b   1.000
_cell.length_c   1.000
_cell.angle_alpha   90.00
_cell.angle_beta   90.00
_cell.angle_gamma   90.00
#
_symmetry.space_group_name_H-M   'P 1'
#
loop_
_entity.id
_entity.type
_entity.pdbx_description
1 polymer ?
#
loop_
_entity_poly.entity_id
_entity_poly.type
_entity_poly.pdbx_seq_one_letter_code
_entity_poly.pdbx_strand_id
1 'polypeptide(L)' 'MTKATFIAIFMVILALGTLMKETQGQELCHEYFVEPQICNPTQCVNQCTTKWKGSGKCIGGTKNCICTFNCKN' A
#
# COMPACT_ATOMS: atom_id res chain seq x y z
N MET A 1 -31.66 33.25 16.96
CA MET A 1 -30.68 32.33 17.59
C MET A 1 -30.51 31.02 16.82
N THR A 2 -31.57 30.43 16.27
CA THR A 2 -31.56 29.14 15.53
C THR A 2 -30.57 29.05 14.36
N LYS A 3 -30.35 30.15 13.63
CA LYS A 3 -29.37 30.19 12.51
C LYS A 3 -27.93 30.02 12.98
N ALA A 4 -27.57 30.56 14.15
CA ALA A 4 -26.21 30.46 14.69
C ALA A 4 -25.91 29.03 15.16
N THR A 5 -26.90 28.36 15.76
CA THR A 5 -26.80 26.97 16.18
C THR A 5 -26.57 26.04 14.98
N PHE A 6 -27.24 26.28 13.86
CA PHE A 6 -27.09 25.50 12.63
C PHE A 6 -25.69 25.61 12.02
N ILE A 7 -25.14 26.83 12.00
CA ILE A 7 -23.77 27.09 11.50
C ILE A 7 -22.74 26.41 12.40
N ALA A 8 -22.92 26.46 13.73
CA ALA A 8 -22.03 25.80 14.67
C ALA A 8 -22.01 24.28 14.48
N ILE A 9 -23.18 23.65 14.30
CA ILE A 9 -23.28 22.21 14.02
C ILE A 9 -22.53 21.84 12.73
N PHE A 10 -22.70 22.64 11.66
CA PHE A 10 -22.05 22.38 10.39
C PHE A 10 -20.52 22.51 10.46
N MET A 11 -20.01 23.52 11.17
CA MET A 11 -18.57 23.69 11.42
C MET A 11 -17.94 22.51 12.16
N VAL A 12 -18.64 21.95 13.15
CA VAL A 12 -18.18 20.77 13.90
C VAL A 12 -18.09 19.54 12.99
N ILE A 13 -19.09 19.34 12.12
CA ILE A 13 -19.10 18.22 11.16
C ILE A 13 -17.95 18.35 10.15
N LEU A 14 -17.71 19.56 9.63
CA LEU A 14 -16.58 19.81 8.71
C LEU A 14 -15.22 19.57 9.37
N ALA A 15 -15.05 19.98 10.64
CA ALA A 15 -13.82 19.72 11.39
C ALA A 15 -13.56 18.21 11.56
N LEU A 16 -14.60 17.41 11.83
CA LEU A 16 -14.51 15.94 11.88
C LEU A 16 -14.15 15.33 10.51
N GLY A 17 -14.67 15.88 9.41
CA GLY A 17 -14.33 15.45 8.06
C GLY A 17 -12.86 15.68 7.70
N THR A 18 -12.26 16.79 8.17
CA THR A 18 -10.83 17.08 7.94
C THR A 18 -9.87 16.26 8.82
N LEU A 19 -10.38 15.64 9.90
CA LEU A 19 -9.64 14.68 10.73
C LEU A 19 -9.60 13.27 10.11
N MET A 20 -10.35 13.02 9.04
CA MET A 20 -10.06 11.93 8.11
C MET A 20 -8.80 12.29 7.31
N LYS A 21 -7.70 12.53 8.02
CA LYS A 21 -6.35 12.47 7.49
C LYS A 21 -6.23 11.11 6.84
N GLU A 22 -6.30 11.12 5.53
CA GLU A 22 -5.64 10.17 4.66
C GLU A 22 -5.75 8.74 5.21
N THR A 23 -6.88 8.09 4.97
CA THR A 23 -6.80 6.67 4.60
C THR A 23 -6.11 6.58 3.23
N GLN A 24 -4.91 7.17 3.09
CA GLN A 24 -3.94 6.73 2.12
C GLN A 24 -3.64 5.32 2.59
N GLY A 25 -4.35 4.34 2.02
CA GLY A 25 -3.84 2.99 1.99
C GLY A 25 -2.36 3.12 1.63
N GLN A 26 -1.49 2.53 2.46
CA GLN A 26 -0.06 2.58 2.24
C GLN A 26 0.17 2.32 0.74
N GLU A 27 0.77 3.27 0.03
CA GLU A 27 0.99 3.13 -1.41
C GLU A 27 1.94 1.95 -1.59
N LEU A 28 1.37 0.81 -1.97
CA LEU A 28 2.10 -0.42 -2.22
C LEU A 28 2.45 -0.45 -3.71
N CYS A 29 3.75 -0.51 -3.97
CA CYS A 29 4.31 -0.68 -5.29
C CYS A 29 4.53 -2.16 -5.55
N HIS A 30 4.34 -2.54 -6.81
CA HIS A 30 4.58 -3.89 -7.28
C HIS A 30 5.66 -3.89 -8.37
N GLU A 31 6.68 -4.73 -8.23
CA GLU A 31 7.68 -4.97 -9.26
C GLU A 31 7.71 -6.45 -9.63
N TYR A 32 7.84 -6.74 -10.92
CA TYR A 32 7.88 -8.10 -11.45
C TYR A 32 9.31 -8.45 -11.87
N PHE A 33 9.81 -9.58 -11.37
CA PHE A 33 11.07 -10.16 -11.79
C PHE A 33 10.81 -11.44 -12.58
N VAL A 34 11.51 -11.60 -13.69
CA VAL A 34 11.51 -12.84 -14.46
C VAL A 34 12.79 -13.59 -14.09
N GLU A 35 12.63 -14.71 -13.38
CA GLU A 35 13.72 -15.58 -13.02
C GLU A 35 14.15 -16.49 -14.20
N PRO A 36 15.40 -16.97 -14.24
CA PRO A 36 15.85 -17.89 -15.29
C PRO A 36 15.17 -19.27 -15.21
N GLN A 37 14.79 -19.70 -14.00
CA GLN A 37 14.14 -20.96 -13.69
C GLN A 37 12.72 -20.73 -13.16
N ILE A 38 11.97 -21.80 -12.90
CA ILE A 38 10.67 -21.70 -12.19
C ILE A 38 10.91 -20.94 -10.89
N CYS A 39 10.04 -19.96 -10.61
CA CYS A 39 10.20 -19.03 -9.52
C CYS A 39 10.36 -19.79 -8.20
N ASN A 40 11.45 -19.51 -7.48
CA ASN A 40 11.71 -20.12 -6.18
C ASN A 40 11.17 -19.17 -5.09
N PRO A 41 10.20 -19.60 -4.25
CA PRO A 41 9.58 -18.73 -3.26
C PRO A 41 10.59 -18.10 -2.30
N THR A 42 11.59 -18.86 -1.85
CA THR A 42 12.61 -18.38 -0.92
C THR A 42 13.52 -17.36 -1.59
N GLN A 43 13.93 -17.61 -2.83
CA GLN A 43 14.76 -16.68 -3.59
C GLN A 43 14.00 -15.38 -3.88
N CYS A 44 12.76 -15.48 -4.34
CA CYS A 44 11.88 -14.35 -4.62
C CYS A 44 11.67 -13.48 -3.37
N VAL A 45 11.34 -14.07 -2.21
CA VAL A 45 11.19 -13.33 -0.95
C VAL A 45 12.51 -12.65 -0.57
N ASN A 46 13.64 -13.34 -0.64
CA ASN A 46 14.93 -12.76 -0.29
C ASN A 46 15.30 -11.58 -1.21
N GLN A 47 15.11 -11.73 -2.53
CA GLN A 47 15.36 -10.64 -3.48
C GLN A 47 14.48 -9.42 -3.20
N CYS A 48 13.18 -9.60 -2.98
CA CYS A 48 12.26 -8.52 -2.65
C CYS A 48 12.61 -7.85 -1.30
N THR A 49 13.01 -8.65 -0.31
CA THR A 49 13.41 -8.14 1.02
C THR A 49 14.72 -7.36 0.93
N THR A 50 15.71 -7.85 0.19
CA THR A 50 17.00 -7.17 0.04
C THR A 50 16.87 -5.88 -0.76
N LYS A 51 16.10 -5.88 -1.86
CA LYS A 51 15.99 -4.71 -2.74
C LYS A 51 15.07 -3.63 -2.19
N TRP A 52 13.91 -4.03 -1.65
CA TRP A 52 12.83 -3.09 -1.30
C TRP A 52 12.38 -3.14 0.15
N LYS A 53 13.01 -4.00 0.98
CA LYS A 53 12.48 -4.35 2.32
C LYS A 53 11.00 -4.77 2.25
N GLY A 54 10.61 -5.36 1.12
CA GLY A 54 9.26 -5.76 0.80
C GLY A 54 9.04 -7.26 0.90
N SER A 55 7.83 -7.69 0.51
CA SER A 55 7.45 -9.10 0.45
C SER A 55 7.50 -9.61 -0.99
N GLY A 56 7.92 -10.85 -1.21
CA GLY A 56 7.93 -11.50 -2.52
C GLY A 56 6.94 -12.65 -2.64
N LYS A 57 6.35 -12.86 -3.80
CA LYS A 57 5.50 -14.02 -4.12
C LYS A 57 5.74 -14.53 -5.54
N CYS A 58 5.85 -15.85 -5.69
CA CYS A 58 5.89 -16.49 -7.00
C CYS A 58 4.50 -16.65 -7.60
N ILE A 59 4.37 -16.42 -8.90
CA ILE A 59 3.20 -16.82 -9.67
C ILE A 59 3.36 -18.31 -10.02
N GLY A 60 2.47 -19.15 -9.49
CA GLY A 60 2.57 -20.60 -9.58
C GLY A 60 2.79 -21.13 -11.00
N GLY A 61 3.75 -22.04 -11.17
CA GLY A 61 4.07 -22.66 -12.46
C GLY A 61 4.79 -21.74 -13.45
N THR A 62 5.15 -20.52 -13.06
CA THR A 62 5.87 -19.57 -13.92
C THR A 62 7.24 -19.22 -13.37
N LYS A 63 8.00 -18.46 -14.15
CA LYS A 63 9.27 -17.87 -13.73
C LYS A 63 9.11 -16.50 -13.07
N ASN A 64 7.88 -16.06 -12.81
CA ASN A 64 7.60 -14.70 -12.39
C ASN A 64 7.53 -14.60 -10.86
N CYS A 65 8.34 -13.69 -10.32
CA CYS A 65 8.33 -13.24 -8.94
C CYS A 65 7.69 -11.85 -8.86
N ILE A 66 6.75 -11.64 -7.95
CA ILE A 66 6.10 -10.36 -7.66
C ILE A 66 6.61 -9.85 -6.32
N CYS A 67 7.26 -8.68 -6.32
CA CYS A 67 7.59 -7.97 -5.11
C CYS A 67 6.50 -6.94 -4.79
N THR A 68 6.09 -6.87 -3.53
CA THR A 68 5.19 -5.86 -2.99
C THR A 68 5.91 -5.10 -1.89
N PHE A 69 6.02 -3.78 -2.02
CA PHE A 69 6.77 -2.93 -1.11
C PHE A 69 6.14 -1.55 -0.97
N ASN A 70 6.54 -0.79 0.03
CA ASN A 70 6.08 0.59 0.17
C ASN A 70 6.75 1.47 -0.89
N CYS A 71 5.96 2.16 -1.72
CA CYS A 71 6.47 3.03 -2.79
C CYS A 71 7.38 4.16 -2.28
N LYS A 72 7.28 4.52 -1.00
CA LYS A 72 8.08 5.60 -0.38
C LYS A 72 9.43 5.13 0.18
N ASN A 73 9.85 3.90 -0.11
CA ASN A 73 11.15 3.35 0.30
C ASN A 73 12.25 3.65 -0.73
#